data_AF-A0A7S2HMA2-F1
#
_entry.id   AF-A0A7S2HMA2-F1
#
_cell.length_a   1.000
_cell.length_b   1.000
_cell.length_c   1.000
_cell.angle_alpha   90.00
_cell.angle_beta   90.00
_cell.angle_gamma   90.00
#
_symmetry.space_group_name_H-M   'P 1'
#
loop_
_entity.id
_entity.type
_entity.pdbx_description
1 polymer ?
#
loop_
_entity_poly.entity_id
_entity_poly.type
_entity_poly.pdbx_seq_one_letter_code
_entity_poly.pdbx_strand_id
1 'polypeptide(L)'
;ALQRLGLDADSVLKQHPRLVVCPMSGWGLEGPDAEKPVYDVAGFWARSGAASAHTGGDGFPPVLAPGFGDMATGLAAVGGICAALVARERTGKGRALTTNLLRTGLHCNTWSM
;
A
#
# COMPACT_ATOMS: atom_id res chain seq x y z
N ALA A 1 -15.58 0.76 -1.44
CA ALA A 1 -16.25 -0.48 -1.93
C ALA A 1 -16.56 -1.49 -0.82
N LEU A 2 -15.56 -1.96 -0.05
CA LEU A 2 -15.74 -3.02 0.97
C LEU A 2 -16.74 -2.68 2.09
N GLN A 3 -16.79 -1.41 2.54
CA GLN A 3 -17.76 -0.95 3.53
C GLN A 3 -19.22 -1.22 3.12
N ARG A 4 -19.56 -0.98 1.84
CA ARG A 4 -20.91 -1.26 1.31
C ARG A 4 -21.28 -2.74 1.33
N LEU A 5 -20.28 -3.63 1.38
CA LEU A 5 -20.46 -5.07 1.45
C LEU A 5 -20.33 -5.61 2.88
N GLY A 6 -20.06 -4.75 3.88
CA GLY A 6 -19.77 -5.17 5.25
C GLY A 6 -18.44 -5.94 5.39
N LEU A 7 -17.53 -5.77 4.42
CA LEU A 7 -16.22 -6.45 4.36
C LEU A 7 -15.06 -5.51 4.69
N ASP A 8 -15.33 -4.33 5.25
CA ASP A 8 -14.30 -3.45 5.78
C ASP A 8 -13.68 -4.03 7.06
N ALA A 9 -12.49 -3.53 7.41
CA ALA A 9 -11.69 -4.06 8.50
C ALA A 9 -12.42 -4.10 9.85
N ASP A 10 -13.19 -3.06 10.17
CA ASP A 10 -13.92 -2.99 11.45
C ASP A 10 -15.06 -4.01 11.48
N SER A 11 -15.81 -4.11 10.39
CA SER A 11 -16.91 -5.07 10.26
C SER A 11 -16.42 -6.52 10.40
N VAL A 12 -15.33 -6.89 9.71
CA VAL A 12 -14.84 -8.28 9.75
C VAL A 12 -14.12 -8.62 11.05
N LEU A 13 -13.42 -7.67 11.68
CA LEU A 13 -12.73 -7.92 12.95
C LEU A 13 -13.69 -8.08 14.13
N LYS A 14 -14.87 -7.46 14.08
CA LYS A 14 -15.95 -7.69 15.07
C LYS A 14 -16.41 -9.15 15.06
N GLN A 15 -16.52 -9.75 13.88
CA GLN A 15 -16.97 -11.15 13.72
C GLN A 15 -15.83 -12.15 13.88
N HIS A 16 -14.62 -11.76 13.48
CA HIS A 16 -13.43 -12.60 13.50
C HIS A 16 -12.26 -11.88 14.18
N PRO A 17 -12.22 -11.83 15.54
CA PRO A 17 -11.21 -11.08 16.29
C PRO A 17 -9.76 -11.54 16.10
N ARG A 18 -9.55 -12.70 15.47
CA ARG A 18 -8.23 -13.28 15.16
C ARG A 18 -7.77 -13.04 13.71
N LEU A 19 -8.61 -12.42 12.88
CA LEU A 19 -8.31 -12.19 11.47
C LEU A 19 -7.25 -11.09 11.31
N VAL A 20 -6.36 -11.24 10.33
CA VAL A 20 -5.47 -10.16 9.89
C VAL A 20 -6.06 -9.61 8.59
N VAL A 21 -6.29 -8.30 8.54
CA VAL A 21 -6.89 -7.62 7.39
C VAL A 21 -5.92 -6.57 6.89
N CYS A 22 -5.68 -6.53 5.58
CA CYS A 22 -4.79 -5.52 4.98
C CYS A 22 -5.46 -4.94 3.73
N PRO A 23 -6.32 -3.91 3.84
CA PRO A 23 -6.84 -3.22 2.68
C PRO A 23 -5.70 -2.51 1.95
N MET A 24 -5.61 -2.79 0.65
CA MET A 24 -4.68 -2.14 -0.28
C MET A 24 -5.44 -1.16 -1.15
N SER A 25 -4.84 -0.01 -1.41
CA SER A 25 -5.39 1.05 -2.27
C SER A 25 -4.23 1.73 -3.01
N GLY A 26 -4.51 2.64 -3.95
CA GLY A 26 -3.41 3.44 -4.52
C GLY A 26 -3.09 4.71 -3.73
N TRP A 27 -4.09 5.38 -3.16
CA TRP A 27 -3.92 6.65 -2.46
C TRP A 27 -3.96 6.57 -0.93
N GLY A 28 -4.42 5.45 -0.37
CA GLY A 28 -4.79 5.34 1.03
C GLY A 28 -6.32 5.36 1.22
N LEU A 29 -6.75 5.08 2.44
CA LEU A 29 -8.17 5.02 2.81
C LEU A 29 -8.72 6.39 3.27
N GLU A 30 -7.86 7.40 3.34
CA GLU A 30 -8.16 8.72 3.87
C GLU A 30 -7.58 9.81 2.96
N GLY A 31 -8.10 11.02 3.08
CA GLY A 31 -7.64 12.18 2.33
C GLY A 31 -8.39 12.42 1.01
N PRO A 32 -8.06 13.52 0.32
CA PRO A 32 -8.85 14.04 -0.81
C PRO A 32 -8.85 13.14 -2.06
N ASP A 33 -7.95 12.17 -2.12
CA ASP A 33 -7.81 11.27 -3.26
C ASP A 33 -8.22 9.83 -2.94
N ALA A 34 -8.67 9.52 -1.72
CA ALA A 34 -8.97 8.13 -1.32
C ALA A 34 -9.93 7.40 -2.28
N GLU A 35 -10.91 8.12 -2.83
CA GLU A 35 -11.91 7.57 -3.76
C GLU A 35 -11.56 7.77 -5.24
N LYS A 36 -10.38 8.35 -5.56
CA LYS A 36 -9.98 8.56 -6.95
C LYS A 36 -9.39 7.29 -7.55
N PRO A 37 -9.66 6.99 -8.84
CA PRO A 37 -9.02 5.88 -9.53
C PRO A 37 -7.52 6.11 -9.64
N VAL A 38 -6.77 5.01 -9.65
CA VAL A 38 -5.31 5.04 -9.65
C VAL A 38 -4.75 3.74 -10.16
N TYR A 39 -3.66 3.88 -10.90
CA TYR A 39 -2.79 2.79 -11.33
C TYR A 39 -1.38 3.07 -10.85
N ASP A 40 -0.53 2.05 -10.95
CA ASP A 40 0.89 2.07 -10.63
C ASP A 40 1.61 3.36 -11.08
N VAL A 41 1.40 3.74 -12.34
CA VAL A 41 2.02 4.94 -12.95
C VAL A 41 1.67 6.22 -12.20
N ALA A 42 0.40 6.42 -11.84
CA ALA A 42 -0.03 7.64 -11.18
C ALA A 42 0.35 7.64 -9.68
N GLY A 43 0.14 6.50 -9.02
CA GLY A 43 0.31 6.36 -7.57
C GLY A 43 1.76 6.24 -7.16
N PHE A 44 2.40 5.18 -7.63
CA PHE A 44 3.77 4.84 -7.28
C PHE A 44 4.76 5.70 -8.05
N TRP A 45 4.69 5.74 -9.39
CA TRP A 45 5.73 6.41 -10.18
C TRP A 45 5.66 7.93 -10.11
N ALA A 46 4.51 8.52 -10.43
CA ALA A 46 4.39 9.96 -10.55
C ALA A 46 4.30 10.65 -9.18
N ARG A 47 3.25 10.35 -8.40
CA ARG A 47 2.92 11.16 -7.22
C ARG A 47 3.86 10.96 -6.04
N SER A 48 4.49 9.79 -5.93
CA SER A 48 5.51 9.58 -4.90
C SER A 48 6.83 10.29 -5.20
N GLY A 49 7.05 10.70 -6.46
CA GLY A 49 8.33 11.19 -6.95
C GLY A 49 9.31 10.10 -7.42
N ALA A 50 8.91 8.82 -7.40
CA ALA A 50 9.79 7.72 -7.79
C ALA A 50 10.31 7.84 -9.23
N ALA A 51 9.48 8.29 -10.18
CA ALA A 51 9.93 8.52 -11.55
C ALA A 51 11.05 9.58 -11.60
N SER A 52 10.90 10.68 -10.85
CA SER A 52 11.91 11.74 -10.77
C SER A 52 13.20 11.26 -10.13
N ALA A 53 13.13 10.40 -9.10
CA ALA A 53 14.31 9.85 -8.44
C ALA A 53 15.12 8.91 -9.35
N HIS A 54 14.48 8.35 -10.38
CA HIS A 54 15.09 7.44 -11.36
C HIS A 54 15.37 8.12 -12.71
N THR A 55 15.04 9.40 -12.87
CA THR A 55 15.37 10.18 -14.07
C THR A 55 16.88 10.39 -14.15
N GLY A 56 17.45 10.08 -15.32
CA GLY A 56 18.86 10.30 -15.59
C GLY A 56 19.19 11.78 -15.81
N GLY A 57 20.47 12.07 -16.06
CA GLY A 57 20.95 13.43 -16.31
C GLY A 57 20.46 14.07 -17.62
N ASP A 58 19.80 13.29 -18.49
CA ASP A 58 19.20 13.75 -19.75
C ASP A 58 17.83 14.40 -19.57
N GLY A 59 17.24 14.31 -18.37
CA GLY A 59 15.95 14.91 -18.02
C GLY A 59 14.74 14.17 -18.59
N PHE A 60 14.92 13.04 -19.26
CA PHE A 60 13.81 12.24 -19.75
C PHE A 60 13.29 11.29 -18.66
N PRO A 61 11.97 11.10 -18.54
CA PRO A 61 11.43 10.12 -17.59
C PRO A 61 11.95 8.72 -17.94
N PRO A 62 12.32 7.92 -16.93
CA PRO A 62 12.81 6.57 -17.17
C PRO A 62 11.69 5.69 -17.76
N VAL A 63 12.09 4.61 -18.42
CA VAL A 63 11.15 3.55 -18.78
C VAL A 63 10.58 2.95 -17.51
N LEU A 64 9.30 3.21 -17.25
CA LEU A 64 8.61 2.74 -16.05
C LEU A 64 8.27 1.26 -16.24
N ALA A 65 8.86 0.40 -15.42
CA ALA A 65 8.53 -1.02 -15.42
C ALA A 65 7.06 -1.21 -14.99
N PRO A 66 6.20 -1.81 -15.83
CA PRO A 66 4.79 -2.00 -15.50
C PRO A 66 4.60 -2.85 -14.25
N GLY A 67 3.78 -2.38 -13.31
CA GLY A 67 3.44 -3.11 -12.10
C GLY A 67 4.56 -3.18 -11.06
N PHE A 68 5.62 -2.38 -11.21
CA PHE A 68 6.72 -2.36 -10.24
C PHE A 68 6.24 -1.92 -8.85
N GLY A 69 5.48 -0.82 -8.78
CA GLY A 69 4.92 -0.35 -7.53
C GLY A 69 3.83 -1.26 -6.98
N ASP A 70 3.04 -1.89 -7.84
CA ASP A 70 2.07 -2.94 -7.46
C ASP A 70 2.79 -4.11 -6.75
N MET A 71 3.88 -4.62 -7.35
CA MET A 71 4.68 -5.70 -6.76
C MET A 71 5.33 -5.26 -5.44
N ALA A 72 5.95 -4.08 -5.40
CA ALA A 72 6.57 -3.54 -4.20
C ALA A 72 5.55 -3.36 -3.06
N THR A 73 4.34 -2.85 -3.39
CA THR A 73 3.26 -2.65 -2.42
C THR A 73 2.68 -3.98 -1.94
N GLY A 74 2.57 -4.97 -2.81
CA GLY A 74 2.22 -6.35 -2.46
C GLY A 74 3.21 -6.96 -1.48
N LEU A 75 4.52 -6.80 -1.73
CA LEU A 75 5.56 -7.29 -0.82
C LEU A 75 5.52 -6.59 0.54
N ALA A 76 5.29 -5.27 0.56
CA ALA A 76 5.10 -4.52 1.80
C ALA A 76 3.87 -5.02 2.59
N ALA A 77 2.77 -5.33 1.90
CA ALA A 77 1.58 -5.91 2.50
C ALA A 77 1.87 -7.29 3.11
N VAL A 78 2.58 -8.17 2.39
CA VAL A 78 2.99 -9.49 2.89
C VAL A 78 3.86 -9.35 4.14
N GLY A 79 4.84 -8.45 4.14
CA GLY A 79 5.69 -8.18 5.30
C GLY A 79 4.87 -7.76 6.53
N GLY A 80 3.94 -6.82 6.35
CA GLY A 80 3.02 -6.39 7.41
C GLY A 80 2.13 -7.53 7.92
N ILE A 81 1.57 -8.34 7.01
CA ILE A 81 0.72 -9.49 7.35
C ILE A 81 1.51 -10.52 8.16
N CYS A 82 2.72 -10.89 7.73
CA CYS A 82 3.59 -11.80 8.46
C CYS A 82 3.91 -11.27 9.87
N ALA A 83 4.26 -9.99 10.00
CA ALA A 83 4.50 -9.37 11.30
C ALA A 83 3.25 -9.41 12.20
N ALA A 84 2.07 -9.14 11.64
CA ALA A 84 0.81 -9.22 12.36
C ALA A 84 0.45 -10.64 12.80
N LEU A 85 0.74 -11.64 11.96
CA LEU A 85 0.54 -13.05 12.31
C LEU A 85 1.46 -13.47 13.48
N VAL A 86 2.74 -13.07 13.46
CA VAL A 86 3.66 -13.31 14.60
C VAL A 86 3.15 -12.62 15.87
N ALA A 87 2.67 -11.38 15.78
CA ALA A 87 2.09 -10.67 16.92
C ALA A 87 0.81 -11.33 17.43
N ARG A 88 0.00 -11.90 16.54
CA ARG A 88 -1.22 -12.63 16.89
C ARG A 88 -0.91 -13.87 17.73
N GLU A 89 0.17 -14.59 17.47
CA GLU A 89 0.55 -15.76 18.28
C GLU A 89 0.81 -15.41 19.75
N ARG A 90 1.30 -14.18 20.02
CA ARG A 90 1.55 -13.71 21.39
C ARG A 90 0.32 -13.11 22.07
N THR A 91 -0.57 -12.50 21.29
CA THR A 91 -1.68 -11.69 21.82
C THR A 91 -3.04 -12.36 21.71
N GLY A 92 -3.16 -13.42 20.89
CA GLY A 92 -4.42 -14.04 20.51
C GLY A 92 -5.33 -13.14 19.66
N LYS A 93 -4.88 -11.94 19.24
CA LYS A 93 -5.69 -10.94 18.55
C LYS A 93 -5.16 -10.66 17.14
N GLY A 94 -6.08 -10.62 16.19
CA GLY A 94 -5.85 -10.13 14.84
C GLY A 94 -5.70 -8.60 14.80
N ARG A 95 -5.39 -8.04 13.63
CA ARG A 95 -5.18 -6.60 13.44
C ARG A 95 -5.55 -6.17 12.03
N ALA A 96 -5.99 -4.93 11.91
CA ALA A 96 -6.07 -4.22 10.65
C ALA A 96 -4.73 -3.52 10.36
N LEU A 97 -4.25 -3.67 9.13
CA LEU A 97 -3.08 -3.02 8.57
C LEU A 97 -3.55 -2.29 7.30
N THR A 98 -2.78 -1.35 6.78
CA THR A 98 -3.05 -0.81 5.44
C THR A 98 -1.76 -0.39 4.76
N THR A 99 -1.74 -0.55 3.45
CA THR A 99 -0.69 0.00 2.60
C THR A 99 -1.29 0.54 1.31
N ASN A 100 -0.52 1.34 0.59
CA ASN A 100 -0.92 1.89 -0.69
C ASN A 100 0.28 2.22 -1.58
N LEU A 101 0.01 2.37 -2.88
CA LEU A 101 1.04 2.68 -3.89
C LEU A 101 1.85 3.93 -3.53
N LEU A 102 1.18 5.00 -3.10
CA LEU A 102 1.84 6.26 -2.76
C LEU A 102 2.80 6.11 -1.58
N ARG A 103 2.36 5.48 -0.49
CA ARG A 103 3.18 5.23 0.72
C ARG A 103 4.37 4.35 0.39
N THR A 104 4.18 3.29 -0.38
CA THR A 104 5.28 2.43 -0.82
C THR A 104 6.29 3.20 -1.67
N GLY A 105 5.82 3.99 -2.64
CA GLY A 105 6.70 4.81 -3.47
C GLY A 105 7.52 5.81 -2.67
N LEU A 106 6.89 6.51 -1.72
CA LEU A 106 7.58 7.43 -0.81
C LEU A 106 8.64 6.71 0.03
N HIS A 107 8.34 5.51 0.50
CA HIS A 107 9.31 4.69 1.23
C HIS A 107 10.49 4.25 0.35
N CYS A 108 10.25 3.85 -0.90
CA CYS A 108 11.32 3.50 -1.83
C CYS A 108 12.26 4.69 -2.12
N ASN A 109 11.75 5.92 -2.06
CA ASN A 109 12.54 7.13 -2.33
C ASN A 109 13.44 7.56 -1.16
N THR A 110 13.27 7.01 0.05
CA THR A 110 14.02 7.49 1.23
C THR A 110 15.52 7.24 1.17
N TRP A 111 16.00 6.38 0.28
CA TRP A 111 17.43 6.11 0.11
C TRP A 111 18.11 7.06 -0.90
N SER A 112 17.34 7.82 -1.66
CA SER A 112 17.82 8.67 -2.75
C SER A 112 17.92 10.16 -2.37
N MET A 113 17.87 10.48 -1.07
CA MET A 113 18.07 11.83 -0.52
C MET A 113 19.45 11.98 0.11
#